data_AF-A0A2V7NF25-F1
#
_entry.id   AF-A0A2V7NF25-F1
#
_cell.length_a   1.000
_cell.length_b   1.000
_cell.length_c   1.000
_cell.angle_alpha   90.00
_cell.angle_beta   90.00
_cell.angle_gamma   90.00
#
_symmetry.space_group_name_H-M   'P 1'
#
loop_
_entity.id
_entity.type
_entity.pdbx_description
1 polymer ?
#
loop_
_entity_poly.entity_id
_entity_poly.type
_entity_poly.pdbx_seq_one_letter_code
_entity_poly.pdbx_strand_id
1 'polypeptide(L)'
;MQTLSPEEFRAALAHELGHLSRQHGRFGSWIYRIRVMWLRLGAQPQGGHGGLATQWFLTRWAPYFNAYTLVLARRQEYDADQFAAQLAGKNVLARGLARMEVMGSYLQQRWWPAVLARAQIDPEPPTGVMGSLAVALRAGPTPSDERRWLEQALRRRTDHGDTHPSLSDRLAALRVSAQPALALGREGGSLSAAEFHFGETLPELQSRLGALWAREVRSAWQRRHQLAAQARQRLAELATAASARPLTPGEEWEQAQLELDLNGAEGALPRLRALVERAPDHHQARYALGSVLLEGDDPSGVQHIAWVCEREPAARVSGYELVSRFYERHGREREAEEYQRRAWAAADLWELALAERRGVDARDRLLPHALTPEEVRGLRQQLEQIPLLKAAYIARKDVRHIAEQPYYVVAVELRLRSYWAHAPAQRRQLIGPALQALPLRGPWCLFCGRLDSRHVWAKIKQVPGAELLRR
;
A
#
# COMPACT_ATOMS: atom_id res chain seq x y z
N MET A 1 18.49 -19.18 -8.98
CA MET A 1 19.76 -19.94 -9.02
C MET A 1 20.09 -20.64 -7.71
N GLN A 2 20.10 -19.95 -6.55
CA GLN A 2 20.38 -20.61 -5.26
C GLN A 2 19.36 -21.69 -4.86
N THR A 3 18.11 -21.51 -5.29
CA THR A 3 16.99 -22.41 -4.98
C THR A 3 16.92 -23.61 -5.91
N LEU A 4 17.17 -23.41 -7.20
CA LEU A 4 16.97 -24.39 -8.26
C LEU A 4 18.14 -25.36 -8.35
N SER A 5 17.86 -26.61 -8.76
CA SER A 5 18.90 -27.50 -9.27
C SER A 5 19.46 -26.99 -10.62
N PRO A 6 20.63 -27.48 -11.08
CA PRO A 6 21.16 -27.12 -12.40
C PRO A 6 20.19 -27.42 -13.54
N GLU A 7 19.46 -28.54 -13.47
CA GLU A 7 18.47 -28.93 -14.48
C GLU A 7 17.25 -28.00 -14.48
N GLU A 8 16.75 -27.65 -13.29
CA GLU A 8 15.62 -26.72 -13.15
C GLU A 8 16.00 -25.31 -13.58
N PHE A 9 17.22 -24.88 -13.31
CA PHE A 9 17.73 -23.61 -13.80
C PHE A 9 17.91 -23.64 -15.32
N ARG A 10 18.36 -24.75 -15.91
CA ARG A 10 18.38 -24.94 -17.36
C ARG A 10 16.96 -24.84 -17.96
N ALA A 11 15.95 -25.41 -17.31
CA ALA A 11 14.56 -25.27 -17.72
C ALA A 11 14.08 -23.81 -17.66
N ALA A 12 14.43 -23.08 -16.59
CA ALA A 12 14.13 -21.66 -16.46
C ALA A 12 14.82 -20.82 -17.53
N LEU A 13 16.11 -21.05 -17.81
CA LEU A 13 16.82 -20.39 -18.91
C LEU A 13 16.20 -20.71 -20.27
N ALA A 14 15.81 -21.95 -20.50
CA ALA A 14 15.12 -22.35 -21.73
C ALA A 14 13.79 -21.59 -21.86
N HIS A 15 13.03 -21.41 -20.78
CA HIS A 15 11.79 -20.61 -20.78
C HIS A 15 12.07 -19.16 -21.20
N GLU A 16 13.06 -18.50 -20.59
CA GLU A 16 13.45 -17.13 -20.95
C GLU A 16 13.90 -17.02 -22.42
N LEU A 17 14.66 -17.99 -22.92
CA LEU A 17 15.03 -18.07 -24.34
C LEU A 17 13.82 -18.35 -25.25
N GLY A 18 12.79 -19.03 -24.74
CA GLY A 18 11.51 -19.23 -25.39
C GLY A 18 10.82 -17.91 -25.73
N HIS A 19 10.86 -16.93 -24.84
CA HIS A 19 10.36 -15.58 -25.11
C HIS A 19 11.12 -14.88 -26.25
N LEU A 20 12.42 -15.14 -26.37
CA LEU A 20 13.30 -14.50 -27.36
C LEU A 20 13.20 -15.16 -28.75
N SER A 21 13.04 -16.48 -28.81
CA SER A 21 13.16 -17.27 -30.06
C SER A 21 11.94 -17.16 -31.00
N ARG A 22 10.73 -16.93 -30.50
CA ARG A 22 9.49 -16.94 -31.31
C ARG A 22 9.01 -15.55 -31.81
N GLN A 23 9.92 -14.62 -32.09
CA GLN A 23 9.61 -13.24 -32.54
C GLN A 23 8.78 -12.37 -31.56
N HIS A 24 8.43 -12.89 -30.37
CA HIS A 24 7.67 -12.17 -29.35
C HIS A 24 8.48 -11.06 -28.65
N GLY A 25 9.82 -11.10 -28.71
CA GLY A 25 10.67 -10.08 -28.07
C GLY A 25 10.37 -8.65 -28.50
N ARG A 26 10.06 -8.40 -29.79
CA ARG A 26 9.77 -7.05 -30.32
C ARG A 26 8.38 -6.55 -29.94
N PHE A 27 7.35 -7.40 -30.05
CA PHE A 27 5.97 -7.04 -29.75
C PHE A 27 5.68 -7.03 -28.24
N GLY A 28 6.21 -8.00 -27.48
CA GLY A 28 6.12 -8.04 -26.01
C GLY A 28 6.88 -6.88 -25.34
N SER A 29 8.08 -6.53 -25.82
CA SER A 29 8.81 -5.35 -25.33
C SER A 29 8.14 -4.03 -25.73
N TRP A 30 7.36 -4.00 -26.81
CA TRP A 30 6.55 -2.84 -27.20
C TRP A 30 5.32 -2.71 -26.29
N ILE A 31 4.60 -3.81 -26.00
CA ILE A 31 3.50 -3.84 -25.02
C ILE A 31 3.99 -3.44 -23.63
N TYR A 32 5.12 -3.99 -23.17
CA TYR A 32 5.74 -3.63 -21.89
C TYR A 32 6.06 -2.12 -21.83
N ARG A 33 6.68 -1.57 -22.88
CA ARG A 33 6.98 -0.13 -22.97
C ARG A 33 5.72 0.73 -22.97
N ILE A 34 4.66 0.33 -23.68
CA ILE A 34 3.37 1.02 -23.65
C ILE A 34 2.74 0.99 -22.26
N ARG A 35 2.80 -0.15 -21.56
CA ARG A 35 2.29 -0.27 -20.18
C ARG A 35 3.06 0.60 -19.20
N VAL A 36 4.40 0.57 -19.25
CA VAL A 36 5.25 1.44 -18.42
C VAL A 36 4.98 2.90 -18.73
N MET A 37 4.79 3.26 -20.00
CA MET A 37 4.44 4.61 -20.42
C MET A 37 3.06 5.03 -19.90
N TRP A 38 2.04 4.18 -19.98
CA TRP A 38 0.70 4.48 -19.49
C TRP A 38 0.61 4.54 -17.97
N LEU A 39 1.32 3.65 -17.26
CA LEU A 39 1.48 3.73 -15.80
C LEU A 39 2.15 5.05 -15.39
N ARG A 40 3.18 5.49 -16.11
CA ARG A 40 3.83 6.79 -15.89
C ARG A 40 2.90 7.97 -16.21
N LEU A 41 2.11 7.89 -17.28
CA LEU A 41 1.17 8.93 -17.67
C LEU A 41 -0.03 9.05 -16.71
N GLY A 42 -0.46 7.93 -16.12
CA GLY A 42 -1.50 7.88 -15.09
C GLY A 42 -1.01 8.29 -13.69
N ALA A 43 0.27 8.08 -13.37
CA ALA A 43 0.87 8.47 -12.09
C ALA A 43 1.27 9.96 -12.03
N GLN A 44 1.27 10.68 -13.16
CA GLN A 44 1.54 12.13 -13.16
C GLN A 44 0.26 12.94 -12.90
N PRO A 45 0.28 13.93 -11.99
CA PRO A 45 -0.83 14.87 -11.85
C PRO A 45 -0.90 15.77 -13.10
N GLN A 46 -1.84 15.47 -13.99
CA GLN A 46 -2.04 16.22 -15.23
C GLN A 46 -2.91 17.46 -14.97
N GLY A 47 -2.40 18.66 -15.27
CA GLY A 47 -3.16 19.91 -15.26
C GLY A 47 -3.72 20.28 -16.65
N GLY A 48 -4.96 20.78 -16.71
CA GLY A 48 -5.56 21.32 -17.94
C GLY A 48 -6.42 20.35 -18.77
N HIS A 49 -6.98 20.84 -19.89
CA HIS A 49 -7.95 20.12 -20.72
C HIS A 49 -7.36 18.87 -21.41
N GLY A 50 -6.06 18.89 -21.74
CA GLY A 50 -5.33 17.73 -22.29
C GLY A 50 -5.12 16.60 -21.27
N GLY A 51 -5.04 16.94 -19.98
CA GLY A 51 -4.97 15.97 -18.88
C GLY A 51 -6.25 15.18 -18.70
N LEU A 52 -7.40 15.84 -18.81
CA LEU A 52 -8.73 15.21 -18.72
C LEU A 52 -8.99 14.26 -19.90
N ALA A 53 -8.62 14.64 -21.12
CA ALA A 53 -8.74 13.78 -22.30
C ALA A 53 -7.83 12.54 -22.21
N THR A 54 -6.60 12.72 -21.71
CA THR A 54 -5.66 11.61 -21.48
C THR A 54 -6.15 10.67 -20.37
N GLN A 55 -6.66 11.23 -19.27
CA GLN A 55 -7.23 10.45 -18.18
C GLN A 55 -8.48 9.67 -18.61
N TRP A 56 -9.39 10.31 -19.35
CA TRP A 56 -10.54 9.63 -19.97
C TRP A 56 -10.14 8.53 -20.94
N PHE A 57 -9.14 8.78 -21.79
CA PHE A 57 -8.64 7.77 -22.72
C PHE A 57 -8.03 6.57 -21.97
N LEU A 58 -7.21 6.83 -20.96
CA LEU A 58 -6.60 5.77 -20.14
C LEU A 58 -7.66 4.98 -19.37
N THR A 59 -8.62 5.63 -18.71
CA THR A 59 -9.68 4.90 -17.98
C THR A 59 -10.61 4.12 -18.91
N ARG A 60 -10.87 4.62 -20.12
CA ARG A 60 -11.78 3.96 -21.06
C ARG A 60 -11.13 2.86 -21.90
N TRP A 61 -9.86 3.00 -22.27
CA TRP A 61 -9.19 2.09 -23.22
C TRP A 61 -8.09 1.23 -22.59
N ALA A 62 -7.41 1.69 -21.54
CA ALA A 62 -6.37 0.89 -20.90
C ALA A 62 -6.90 -0.43 -20.32
N PRO A 63 -8.11 -0.53 -19.74
CA PRO A 63 -8.66 -1.81 -19.29
C PRO A 63 -8.81 -2.83 -20.43
N TYR A 64 -9.32 -2.41 -21.60
CA TYR A 64 -9.47 -3.30 -22.76
C TYR A 64 -8.11 -3.71 -23.33
N PHE A 65 -7.20 -2.74 -23.53
CA PHE A 65 -5.85 -3.05 -24.00
C PHE A 65 -5.11 -3.96 -23.02
N ASN A 66 -5.22 -3.73 -21.70
CA ASN A 66 -4.65 -4.60 -20.68
C ASN A 66 -5.27 -6.00 -20.75
N ALA A 67 -6.59 -6.13 -20.82
CA ALA A 67 -7.25 -7.42 -20.95
C ALA A 67 -6.74 -8.22 -22.17
N TYR A 68 -6.68 -7.60 -23.36
CA TYR A 68 -6.17 -8.25 -24.56
C TYR A 68 -4.68 -8.58 -24.51
N THR A 69 -3.87 -7.66 -23.98
CA THR A 69 -2.41 -7.87 -23.92
C THR A 69 -1.98 -8.81 -22.80
N LEU A 70 -2.76 -8.94 -21.72
CA LEU A 70 -2.54 -9.95 -20.67
C LEU A 70 -2.88 -11.35 -21.19
N VAL A 71 -3.95 -11.51 -21.97
CA VAL A 71 -4.25 -12.78 -22.68
C VAL A 71 -3.10 -13.18 -23.60
N LEU A 72 -2.53 -12.21 -24.35
CA LEU A 72 -1.39 -12.48 -25.20
C LEU A 72 -0.12 -12.82 -24.40
N ALA A 73 0.17 -12.11 -23.31
CA ALA A 73 1.29 -12.41 -22.42
C ALA A 73 1.18 -13.85 -21.88
N ARG A 74 -0.01 -14.25 -21.41
CA ARG A 74 -0.26 -15.63 -20.94
C ARG A 74 -0.04 -16.68 -22.01
N ARG A 75 -0.44 -16.42 -23.25
CA ARG A 75 -0.16 -17.33 -24.36
C ARG A 75 1.35 -17.47 -24.60
N GLN A 76 2.09 -16.37 -24.53
CA GLN A 76 3.56 -16.38 -24.65
C GLN A 76 4.23 -17.17 -23.50
N GLU A 77 3.68 -17.11 -22.29
CA GLU A 77 4.15 -17.92 -21.16
C GLU A 77 3.96 -19.42 -21.41
N TYR A 78 2.79 -19.83 -21.93
CA TYR A 78 2.57 -21.24 -22.30
C TYR A 78 3.48 -21.69 -23.45
N ASP A 79 3.72 -20.84 -24.44
CA ASP A 79 4.63 -21.13 -25.55
C ASP A 79 6.08 -21.27 -25.06
N ALA A 80 6.52 -20.41 -24.15
CA ALA A 80 7.81 -20.48 -23.49
C ALA A 80 7.95 -21.74 -22.61
N ASP A 81 6.89 -22.11 -21.87
CA ASP A 81 6.83 -23.35 -21.10
C ASP A 81 6.92 -24.59 -21.98
N GLN A 82 6.23 -24.63 -23.11
CA GLN A 82 6.34 -25.74 -24.05
C GLN A 82 7.76 -25.85 -24.59
N PHE A 83 8.40 -24.74 -24.95
CA PHE A 83 9.78 -24.73 -25.41
C PHE A 83 10.75 -25.21 -24.33
N ALA A 84 10.63 -24.72 -23.09
CA ALA A 84 11.41 -25.18 -21.96
C ALA A 84 11.20 -26.66 -21.66
N ALA A 85 9.97 -27.14 -21.72
CA ALA A 85 9.61 -28.53 -21.51
C ALA A 85 10.18 -29.46 -22.60
N GLN A 86 10.28 -29.00 -23.85
CA GLN A 86 10.94 -29.75 -24.93
C GLN A 86 12.45 -29.89 -24.70
N LEU A 87 13.10 -28.87 -24.12
CA LEU A 87 14.55 -28.85 -23.94
C LEU A 87 15.04 -29.48 -22.63
N ALA A 88 14.31 -29.29 -21.53
CA ALA A 88 14.71 -29.71 -20.19
C ALA A 88 13.80 -30.79 -19.59
N GLY A 89 12.67 -31.08 -20.23
CA GLY A 89 11.68 -32.04 -19.75
C GLY A 89 10.57 -31.39 -18.91
N LYS A 90 9.35 -31.87 -19.11
CA LYS A 90 8.13 -31.36 -18.46
C LYS A 90 8.18 -31.44 -16.93
N ASN A 91 8.68 -32.54 -16.38
CA ASN A 91 8.75 -32.75 -14.93
C ASN A 91 9.79 -31.85 -14.26
N VAL A 92 10.93 -31.61 -14.92
CA VAL A 92 11.98 -30.70 -14.44
C VAL A 92 11.45 -29.27 -14.41
N LEU A 93 10.79 -28.82 -15.48
CA LEU A 93 10.14 -27.51 -15.51
C LEU A 93 9.07 -27.38 -14.43
N ALA A 94 8.19 -28.37 -14.29
CA ALA A 94 7.14 -28.38 -13.27
C ALA A 94 7.70 -28.24 -11.84
N ARG A 95 8.75 -29.00 -11.50
CA ARG A 95 9.46 -28.84 -10.21
C ARG A 95 10.03 -27.45 -10.03
N GLY A 96 10.72 -26.94 -11.06
CA GLY A 96 11.31 -25.60 -11.03
C GLY A 96 10.27 -24.50 -10.77
N LEU A 97 9.12 -24.57 -11.45
CA LEU A 97 8.01 -23.63 -11.27
C LEU A 97 7.46 -23.67 -9.84
N ALA A 98 7.13 -24.86 -9.33
CA ALA A 98 6.63 -25.00 -7.96
C ALA A 98 7.66 -24.56 -6.92
N ARG A 99 8.95 -24.85 -7.14
CA ARG A 99 10.01 -24.44 -6.23
C ARG A 99 10.14 -22.92 -6.18
N MET A 100 9.98 -22.22 -7.32
CA MET A 100 9.98 -20.76 -7.33
C MET A 100 8.80 -20.17 -6.57
N GLU A 101 7.60 -20.75 -6.68
CA GLU A 101 6.42 -20.31 -5.93
C GLU A 101 6.60 -20.47 -4.41
N VAL A 102 7.04 -21.66 -3.97
CA VAL A 102 7.23 -21.95 -2.55
C VAL A 102 8.39 -21.14 -1.97
N MET A 103 9.55 -21.08 -2.65
CA MET A 103 10.68 -20.29 -2.17
C MET A 103 10.39 -18.78 -2.24
N GLY A 104 9.61 -18.32 -3.22
CA GLY A 104 9.13 -16.95 -3.28
C GLY A 104 8.30 -16.60 -2.04
N SER A 105 7.36 -17.48 -1.67
CA SER A 105 6.55 -17.35 -0.46
C SER A 105 7.41 -17.38 0.80
N TYR A 106 8.39 -18.29 0.89
CA TYR A 106 9.35 -18.34 1.99
C TYR A 106 10.13 -17.04 2.17
N LEU A 107 10.66 -16.49 1.07
CA LEU A 107 11.41 -15.25 1.10
C LEU A 107 10.54 -14.07 1.52
N GLN A 108 9.33 -13.97 0.98
CA GLN A 108 8.42 -12.86 1.27
C GLN A 108 7.84 -12.91 2.68
N GLN A 109 7.48 -14.10 3.19
CA GLN A 109 6.74 -14.24 4.44
C GLN A 109 7.63 -14.52 5.66
N ARG A 110 8.84 -15.07 5.47
CA ARG A 110 9.73 -15.42 6.59
C ARG A 110 11.05 -14.67 6.51
N TRP A 111 11.81 -14.88 5.45
CA TRP A 111 13.22 -14.50 5.44
C TRP A 111 13.45 -13.00 5.31
N TRP A 112 12.85 -12.31 4.33
CA TRP A 112 12.99 -10.85 4.19
C TRP A 112 12.42 -10.09 5.37
N PRO A 113 11.22 -10.40 5.90
CA PRO A 113 10.72 -9.78 7.13
C PRO A 113 11.69 -9.92 8.30
N ALA A 114 12.29 -11.09 8.50
CA ALA A 114 13.28 -11.31 9.57
C ALA A 114 14.56 -10.47 9.36
N VAL A 115 15.07 -10.38 8.13
CA VAL A 115 16.22 -9.53 7.80
C VAL A 115 15.89 -8.06 8.07
N LEU A 116 14.75 -7.57 7.58
CA LEU A 116 14.35 -6.16 7.75
C LEU A 116 14.01 -5.82 9.20
N ALA A 117 13.54 -6.78 10.00
CA ALA A 117 13.32 -6.61 11.43
C ALA A 117 14.62 -6.32 12.19
N ARG A 118 15.77 -6.81 11.70
CA ARG A 118 17.08 -6.48 12.30
C ARG A 118 17.39 -4.99 12.29
N ALA A 119 16.81 -4.21 11.37
CA ALA A 119 16.98 -2.76 11.37
C ALA A 119 16.48 -2.09 12.65
N GLN A 120 15.66 -2.77 13.46
CA GLN A 120 15.28 -2.28 14.78
C GLN A 120 16.43 -2.33 15.80
N ILE A 121 17.43 -3.19 15.60
CA ILE A 121 18.50 -3.50 16.57
C ILE A 121 19.86 -3.08 16.03
N ASP A 122 20.12 -3.38 14.76
CA ASP A 122 21.39 -3.09 14.09
C ASP A 122 21.34 -1.69 13.45
N PRO A 123 22.28 -0.79 13.78
CA PRO A 123 22.31 0.56 13.18
C PRO A 123 22.69 0.56 11.70
N GLU A 124 23.37 -0.50 11.24
CA GLU A 124 23.83 -0.66 9.86
C GLU A 124 23.28 -1.97 9.25
N PRO A 125 23.02 -2.01 7.93
CA PRO A 125 22.59 -3.23 7.27
C PRO A 125 23.68 -4.31 7.31
N PRO A 126 23.30 -5.60 7.42
CA PRO A 126 24.25 -6.70 7.46
C PRO A 126 25.00 -6.83 6.13
N THR A 127 26.32 -7.01 6.19
CA THR A 127 27.19 -7.13 5.02
C THR A 127 27.12 -8.53 4.35
N GLY A 128 26.75 -9.56 5.11
CA GLY A 128 26.69 -10.96 4.65
C GLY A 128 25.32 -11.45 4.17
N VAL A 129 24.40 -10.56 3.81
CA VAL A 129 22.98 -10.91 3.57
C VAL A 129 22.80 -11.96 2.46
N MET A 130 23.63 -11.94 1.42
CA MET A 130 23.52 -12.88 0.29
C MET A 130 24.11 -14.25 0.62
N GLY A 131 25.11 -14.30 1.51
CA GLY A 131 25.63 -15.56 2.05
C GLY A 131 24.61 -16.21 2.98
N SER A 132 24.01 -15.44 3.89
CA SER A 132 22.96 -15.96 4.78
C SER A 132 21.69 -16.36 4.01
N LEU A 133 21.36 -15.67 2.92
CA LEU A 133 20.30 -16.07 1.99
C LEU A 133 20.55 -17.47 1.41
N ALA A 134 21.76 -17.73 0.93
CA ALA A 134 22.10 -19.03 0.35
C ALA A 134 21.99 -20.17 1.37
N VAL A 135 22.41 -19.93 2.61
CA VAL A 135 22.23 -20.88 3.73
C VAL A 135 20.74 -21.10 4.00
N ALA A 136 19.95 -20.03 4.13
CA ALA A 136 18.52 -20.13 4.41
C ALA A 136 17.73 -20.82 3.29
N LEU A 137 18.08 -20.60 2.03
CA LEU A 137 17.45 -21.26 0.88
C LEU A 137 17.84 -22.74 0.76
N ARG A 138 19.02 -23.13 1.24
CA ARG A 138 19.41 -24.54 1.32
C ARG A 138 18.64 -25.26 2.42
N ALA A 139 18.51 -24.63 3.59
CA ALA A 139 17.70 -25.16 4.68
C ALA A 139 16.22 -25.29 4.27
N GLY A 140 15.72 -24.31 3.52
CA GLY A 140 14.34 -24.27 3.06
C GLY A 140 13.36 -23.99 4.22
N PRO A 141 12.06 -23.94 3.92
CA PRO A 141 11.02 -23.82 4.92
C PRO A 141 10.75 -25.14 5.65
N THR A 142 9.93 -25.07 6.69
CA THR A 142 9.45 -26.28 7.37
C THR A 142 8.56 -27.10 6.42
N PRO A 143 8.44 -28.43 6.61
CA PRO A 143 7.57 -29.26 5.77
C PRO A 143 6.10 -28.82 5.78
N SER A 144 5.62 -28.23 6.88
CA SER A 144 4.27 -27.68 6.98
C SER A 144 4.12 -26.40 6.15
N ASP A 145 5.08 -25.48 6.22
CA ASP A 145 5.07 -24.24 5.42
C ASP A 145 5.22 -24.56 3.93
N GLU A 146 6.10 -25.50 3.56
CA GLU A 146 6.26 -25.98 2.18
C GLU A 146 4.94 -26.50 1.60
N ARG A 147 4.26 -27.40 2.33
CA ARG A 147 2.97 -27.95 1.90
C ARG A 147 1.92 -26.87 1.78
N ARG A 148 1.82 -26.00 2.79
CA ARG A 148 0.84 -24.89 2.80
C ARG A 148 1.02 -23.97 1.61
N TRP A 149 2.24 -23.50 1.34
CA TRP A 149 2.48 -22.57 0.22
C TRP A 149 2.34 -23.26 -1.14
N LEU A 150 2.70 -24.54 -1.26
CA LEU A 150 2.44 -25.30 -2.48
C LEU A 150 0.94 -25.43 -2.75
N GLU A 151 0.15 -25.78 -1.74
CA GLU A 151 -1.31 -25.86 -1.85
C GLU A 151 -1.92 -24.50 -2.22
N GLN A 152 -1.45 -23.40 -1.60
CA GLN A 152 -1.88 -22.05 -1.95
C GLN A 152 -1.54 -21.71 -3.42
N ALA A 153 -0.31 -22.01 -3.86
CA ALA A 153 0.11 -21.76 -5.24
C ALA A 153 -0.71 -22.56 -6.26
N LEU A 154 -1.10 -23.80 -5.94
CA LEU A 154 -1.94 -24.65 -6.79
C LEU A 154 -3.41 -24.23 -6.80
N ARG A 155 -3.91 -23.62 -5.72
CA ARG A 155 -5.29 -23.10 -5.65
C ARG A 155 -5.46 -21.75 -6.35
N ARG A 156 -4.38 -20.97 -6.46
CA ARG A 156 -4.42 -19.66 -7.13
C ARG A 156 -4.89 -19.82 -8.58
N ARG A 157 -5.93 -19.06 -8.96
CA ARG A 157 -6.37 -18.93 -10.36
C ARG A 157 -5.69 -17.74 -11.02
N THR A 158 -5.56 -17.82 -12.35
CA THR A 158 -5.13 -16.68 -13.15
C THR A 158 -6.25 -15.65 -13.18
N ASP A 159 -6.05 -14.51 -12.51
CA ASP A 159 -7.02 -13.41 -12.54
C ASP A 159 -6.87 -12.56 -13.81
N HIS A 160 -7.86 -11.76 -14.17
CA HIS A 160 -7.85 -10.84 -15.31
C HIS A 160 -6.72 -9.81 -15.27
N GLY A 161 -6.19 -9.47 -14.09
CA GLY A 161 -5.04 -8.58 -13.92
C GLY A 161 -3.66 -9.25 -14.01
N ASP A 162 -3.59 -10.58 -13.92
CA ASP A 162 -2.31 -11.29 -13.83
C ASP A 162 -1.53 -11.30 -15.15
N THR A 163 -0.24 -10.92 -15.11
CA THR A 163 0.66 -10.95 -16.27
C THR A 163 1.14 -12.35 -16.63
N HIS A 164 1.11 -13.28 -15.68
CA HIS A 164 1.50 -14.68 -15.85
C HIS A 164 0.34 -15.60 -15.50
N PRO A 165 0.17 -16.73 -16.20
CA PRO A 165 -0.77 -17.76 -15.76
C PRO A 165 -0.35 -18.37 -14.42
N SER A 166 -1.32 -18.84 -13.64
CA SER A 166 -1.07 -19.50 -12.36
C SER A 166 -0.28 -20.80 -12.53
N LEU A 167 0.34 -21.26 -11.45
CA LEU A 167 1.08 -22.53 -11.43
C LEU A 167 0.19 -23.68 -11.93
N SER A 168 -1.06 -23.75 -11.46
CA SER A 168 -2.00 -24.81 -11.85
C SER A 168 -2.28 -24.80 -13.37
N ASP A 169 -2.52 -23.64 -13.95
CA ASP A 169 -2.80 -23.50 -15.39
C ASP A 169 -1.57 -23.89 -16.24
N ARG A 170 -0.37 -23.51 -15.80
CA ARG A 170 0.89 -23.87 -16.48
C ARG A 170 1.15 -25.38 -16.43
N LEU A 171 0.93 -26.00 -15.26
CA LEU A 171 1.06 -27.46 -15.10
C LEU A 171 0.03 -28.22 -15.94
N ALA A 172 -1.21 -27.73 -16.00
CA ALA A 172 -2.26 -28.29 -16.84
C ALA A 172 -1.92 -28.20 -18.34
N ALA A 173 -1.43 -27.05 -18.79
CA ALA A 173 -0.98 -26.84 -20.17
C ALA A 173 0.18 -27.79 -20.56
N LEU A 174 1.08 -28.08 -19.62
CA LEU A 174 2.17 -29.05 -19.79
C LEU A 174 1.70 -30.52 -19.74
N ARG A 175 0.47 -30.76 -19.25
CA ARG A 175 -0.11 -32.09 -18.95
C ARG A 175 0.70 -32.85 -17.90
N VAL A 176 1.10 -32.17 -16.83
CA VAL A 176 1.83 -32.76 -15.70
C VAL A 176 0.91 -32.82 -14.48
N SER A 177 0.81 -33.99 -13.84
CA SER A 177 0.06 -34.14 -12.59
C SER A 177 0.85 -33.52 -11.42
N ALA A 178 0.17 -32.70 -10.61
CA ALA A 178 0.80 -31.95 -9.52
C ALA A 178 1.44 -32.82 -8.40
N GLN A 179 1.02 -34.06 -8.18
CA GLN A 179 1.42 -34.79 -6.96
C GLN A 179 2.77 -35.54 -7.04
N PRO A 180 3.06 -36.39 -8.06
CA PRO A 180 4.38 -37.03 -8.15
C PRO A 180 5.48 -36.10 -8.68
N ALA A 181 5.11 -35.04 -9.41
CA ALA A 181 6.06 -34.15 -10.06
C ALA A 181 6.56 -32.99 -9.18
N LEU A 182 5.98 -32.75 -8.00
CA LEU A 182 6.28 -31.59 -7.15
C LEU A 182 6.94 -31.96 -5.81
N ALA A 183 7.66 -33.09 -5.74
CA ALA A 183 8.55 -33.34 -4.62
C ALA A 183 9.63 -32.24 -4.59
N LEU A 184 9.49 -31.28 -3.66
CA LEU A 184 10.33 -30.09 -3.57
C LEU A 184 11.58 -30.30 -2.71
N GLY A 185 11.62 -31.37 -1.93
CA GLY A 185 12.81 -31.79 -1.20
C GLY A 185 14.00 -31.93 -2.16
N ARG A 186 15.08 -31.19 -1.90
CA ARG A 186 16.33 -31.40 -2.63
C ARG A 186 16.88 -32.76 -2.21
N GLU A 187 17.23 -33.60 -3.18
CA GLU A 187 18.00 -34.80 -2.90
C GLU A 187 19.27 -34.38 -2.13
N GLY A 188 19.49 -34.99 -0.96
CA GLY A 188 20.60 -34.64 -0.09
C GLY A 188 21.91 -34.69 -0.85
N GLY A 189 22.67 -33.59 -0.82
CA GLY A 189 23.96 -33.47 -1.53
C GLY A 189 23.89 -32.84 -2.93
N SER A 190 22.71 -32.54 -3.47
CA SER A 190 22.59 -31.87 -4.78
C SER A 190 23.02 -30.39 -4.72
N LEU A 191 23.96 -30.00 -5.60
CA LEU A 191 24.38 -28.61 -5.77
C LEU A 191 23.24 -27.73 -6.28
N SER A 192 23.23 -26.46 -5.87
CA SER A 192 22.33 -25.48 -6.48
C SER A 192 22.87 -25.09 -7.85
N ALA A 193 22.03 -24.51 -8.71
CA ALA A 193 22.50 -23.96 -9.97
C ALA A 193 23.56 -22.85 -9.75
N ALA A 194 23.47 -22.09 -8.66
CA ALA A 194 24.49 -21.11 -8.33
C ALA A 194 25.83 -21.79 -8.00
N GLU A 195 25.82 -22.85 -7.21
CA GLU A 195 27.03 -23.61 -6.86
C GLU A 195 27.63 -24.30 -8.08
N PHE A 196 26.79 -24.94 -8.91
CA PHE A 196 27.21 -25.65 -10.10
C PHE A 196 27.84 -24.73 -11.15
N HIS A 197 27.23 -23.57 -11.42
CA HIS A 197 27.70 -22.68 -12.50
C HIS A 197 28.80 -21.70 -12.07
N PHE A 198 28.80 -21.24 -10.81
CA PHE A 198 29.77 -20.24 -10.35
C PHE A 198 30.91 -20.85 -9.53
N GLY A 199 30.74 -22.06 -8.96
CA GLY A 199 31.79 -22.77 -8.23
C GLY A 199 32.50 -21.87 -7.21
N GLU A 200 33.83 -21.81 -7.32
CA GLU A 200 34.70 -21.04 -6.43
C GLU A 200 34.48 -19.52 -6.48
N THR A 201 33.88 -18.99 -7.55
CA THR A 201 33.58 -17.55 -7.67
C THR A 201 32.29 -17.13 -6.94
N LEU A 202 31.46 -18.10 -6.52
CA LEU A 202 30.17 -17.83 -5.89
C LEU A 202 30.28 -16.97 -4.61
N PRO A 203 31.22 -17.23 -3.66
CA PRO A 203 31.34 -16.43 -2.44
C PRO A 203 31.69 -14.98 -2.74
N GLU A 204 32.55 -14.74 -3.74
CA GLU A 204 32.90 -13.38 -4.16
C GLU A 204 31.69 -12.63 -4.75
N LEU A 205 30.91 -13.29 -5.62
CA LEU A 205 29.69 -12.73 -6.19
C LEU A 205 28.65 -12.42 -5.10
N GLN A 206 28.46 -13.32 -4.14
CA GLN A 206 27.58 -13.09 -2.99
C GLN A 206 28.04 -11.88 -2.16
N SER A 207 29.34 -11.76 -1.90
CA SER A 207 29.91 -10.62 -1.16
C SER A 207 29.67 -9.29 -1.89
N ARG A 208 29.95 -9.25 -3.20
CA ARG A 208 29.70 -8.05 -4.03
C ARG A 208 28.22 -7.67 -4.05
N LEU A 209 27.31 -8.62 -4.27
CA LEU A 209 25.86 -8.38 -4.25
C LEU A 209 25.37 -7.93 -2.87
N GLY A 210 25.90 -8.52 -1.79
CA GLY A 210 25.60 -8.12 -0.41
C GLY A 210 26.03 -6.69 -0.12
N ALA A 211 27.23 -6.29 -0.56
CA ALA A 211 27.73 -4.92 -0.41
C ALA A 211 26.89 -3.90 -1.21
N LEU A 212 26.47 -4.26 -2.44
CA LEU A 212 25.57 -3.42 -3.24
C LEU A 212 24.22 -3.22 -2.56
N TRP A 213 23.59 -4.32 -2.12
CA TRP A 213 22.33 -4.26 -1.39
C TRP A 213 22.46 -3.41 -0.12
N ALA A 214 23.49 -3.63 0.70
CA ALA A 214 23.72 -2.88 1.93
C ALA A 214 23.87 -1.37 1.66
N ARG A 215 24.55 -1.00 0.57
CA ARG A 215 24.68 0.39 0.14
C ARG A 215 23.33 1.00 -0.25
N GLU A 216 22.51 0.28 -1.01
CA GLU A 216 21.21 0.77 -1.48
C GLU A 216 20.20 0.95 -0.34
N VAL A 217 20.19 0.04 0.65
CA VAL A 217 19.22 0.09 1.75
C VAL A 217 19.66 0.97 2.92
N ARG A 218 20.94 1.36 3.01
CA ARG A 218 21.53 2.01 4.20
C ARG A 218 20.71 3.16 4.76
N SER A 219 20.31 4.12 3.92
CA SER A 219 19.56 5.29 4.38
C SER A 219 18.16 4.94 4.90
N ALA A 220 17.48 3.99 4.26
CA ALA A 220 16.18 3.50 4.75
C ALA A 220 16.35 2.70 6.04
N TRP A 221 17.42 1.90 6.13
CA TRP A 221 17.77 1.10 7.30
C TRP A 221 18.05 1.96 8.54
N GLN A 222 18.93 2.95 8.42
CA GLN A 222 19.27 3.89 9.50
C GLN A 222 18.03 4.67 9.99
N ARG A 223 17.15 5.10 9.06
CA ARG A 223 15.88 5.74 9.43
C ARG A 223 14.98 4.80 10.22
N ARG A 224 14.85 3.54 9.78
CA ARG A 224 14.07 2.52 10.51
C ARG A 224 14.64 2.26 11.90
N HIS A 225 15.97 2.20 12.03
CA HIS A 225 16.65 2.06 13.32
C HIS A 225 16.35 3.24 14.26
N GLN A 226 16.43 4.47 13.76
CA GLN A 226 16.13 5.67 14.53
C GLN A 226 14.66 5.70 14.98
N LEU A 227 13.72 5.41 14.08
CA LEU A 227 12.29 5.32 14.41
C LEU A 227 12.02 4.24 15.45
N ALA A 228 12.66 3.07 15.34
CA ALA A 228 12.52 2.01 16.33
C ALA A 228 13.08 2.41 17.70
N ALA A 229 14.19 3.13 17.74
CA ALA A 229 14.74 3.66 19.00
C ALA A 229 13.79 4.67 19.66
N GLN A 230 13.21 5.59 18.87
CA GLN A 230 12.21 6.55 19.35
C GLN A 230 10.95 5.84 19.85
N ALA A 231 10.46 4.85 19.10
CA ALA A 231 9.30 4.06 19.49
C ALA A 231 9.51 3.32 20.82
N ARG A 232 10.69 2.70 21.02
CA ARG A 232 11.04 2.03 22.29
C ARG A 232 11.10 3.01 23.46
N GLN A 233 11.71 4.19 23.25
CA GLN A 233 11.73 5.24 24.27
C GLN A 233 10.31 5.65 24.65
N ARG A 234 9.45 5.88 23.64
CA ARG A 234 8.07 6.28 23.87
C ARG A 234 7.25 5.20 24.59
N LEU A 235 7.45 3.93 24.26
CA LEU A 235 6.85 2.81 25.00
C LEU A 235 7.28 2.78 26.47
N ALA A 236 8.55 3.06 26.77
CA ALA A 236 9.05 3.11 28.15
C ALA A 236 8.45 4.28 28.96
N GLU A 237 8.26 5.44 28.31
CA GLU A 237 7.56 6.59 28.90
C GLU A 237 6.09 6.25 29.21
N LEU A 238 5.38 5.64 28.26
CA LEU A 238 3.99 5.20 28.45
C LEU A 238 3.87 4.14 29.54
N ALA A 239 4.81 3.20 29.62
CA ALA A 239 4.84 2.19 30.68
C ALA A 239 5.04 2.82 32.07
N THR A 240 5.90 3.84 32.17
CA THR A 240 6.11 4.59 33.42
C THR A 240 4.85 5.39 33.80
N ALA A 241 4.20 6.04 32.84
CA ALA A 241 2.95 6.74 33.07
C ALA A 241 1.83 5.80 33.54
N ALA A 242 1.73 4.59 32.96
CA ALA A 242 0.76 3.57 33.33
C ALA A 242 0.90 3.09 34.79
N SER A 243 2.13 3.08 35.33
CA SER A 243 2.37 2.75 36.74
C SER A 243 1.91 3.85 37.71
N ALA A 244 1.83 5.10 37.25
CA ALA A 244 1.42 6.24 38.06
C ALA A 244 -0.08 6.56 37.93
N ARG A 245 -0.67 6.34 36.75
CA ARG A 245 -2.09 6.59 36.47
C ARG A 245 -2.63 5.68 35.37
N PRO A 246 -3.97 5.50 35.29
CA PRO A 246 -4.58 4.91 34.12
C PRO A 246 -4.25 5.68 32.84
N LEU A 247 -3.97 4.95 31.77
CA LEU A 247 -3.74 5.54 30.44
C LEU A 247 -5.08 5.95 29.81
N THR A 248 -5.04 7.09 29.11
CA THR A 248 -6.18 7.50 28.28
C THR A 248 -6.35 6.54 27.10
N PRO A 249 -7.55 6.41 26.49
CA PRO A 249 -7.73 5.58 25.30
C PRO A 249 -6.77 5.92 24.16
N GLY A 250 -6.41 7.20 24.00
CA GLY A 250 -5.43 7.63 23.00
C GLY A 250 -4.00 7.16 23.30
N GLU A 251 -3.59 7.15 24.58
CA GLU A 251 -2.29 6.63 25.01
C GLU A 251 -2.22 5.09 24.92
N GLU A 252 -3.31 4.39 25.22
CA GLU A 252 -3.38 2.94 25.00
C GLU A 252 -3.34 2.59 23.52
N TRP A 253 -3.98 3.39 22.66
CA TRP A 253 -3.88 3.26 21.22
C TRP A 253 -2.45 3.48 20.74
N GLU A 254 -1.80 4.56 21.19
CA GLU A 254 -0.40 4.84 20.89
C GLU A 254 0.50 3.67 21.31
N GLN A 255 0.29 3.14 22.52
CA GLN A 255 1.03 1.99 23.02
C GLN A 255 0.82 0.75 22.14
N ALA A 256 -0.43 0.44 21.78
CA ALA A 256 -0.74 -0.70 20.92
C ALA A 256 -0.13 -0.57 19.51
N GLN A 257 -0.13 0.65 18.95
CA GLN A 257 0.48 0.93 17.65
C GLN A 257 2.00 0.75 17.68
N LEU A 258 2.68 1.31 18.68
CA LEU A 258 4.13 1.15 18.85
C LEU A 258 4.53 -0.31 19.08
N GLU A 259 3.72 -1.06 19.82
CA GLU A 259 3.90 -2.50 20.00
C GLU A 259 3.76 -3.26 18.69
N LEU A 260 2.77 -2.90 17.86
CA LEU A 260 2.55 -3.50 16.54
C LEU A 260 3.74 -3.23 15.61
N ASP A 261 4.29 -2.02 15.63
CA ASP A 261 5.41 -1.61 14.78
C ASP A 261 6.73 -2.30 15.18
N LEU A 262 6.94 -2.54 16.48
CA LEU A 262 8.18 -3.13 17.01
C LEU A 262 8.13 -4.65 17.07
N ASN A 263 7.07 -5.18 17.69
CA ASN A 263 6.95 -6.59 18.07
C ASN A 263 5.91 -7.36 17.24
N GLY A 264 5.22 -6.67 16.32
CA GLY A 264 4.25 -7.27 15.43
C GLY A 264 2.93 -7.66 16.11
N ALA A 265 2.16 -8.47 15.39
CA ALA A 265 0.82 -8.92 15.77
C ALA A 265 0.76 -9.56 17.17
N GLU A 266 1.68 -10.49 17.47
CA GLU A 266 1.63 -11.27 18.71
C GLU A 266 1.76 -10.39 19.97
N GLY A 267 2.64 -9.38 19.94
CA GLY A 267 2.81 -8.44 21.07
C GLY A 267 1.62 -7.48 21.23
N ALA A 268 1.03 -7.03 20.12
CA ALA A 268 -0.02 -6.02 20.13
C ALA A 268 -1.43 -6.57 20.37
N LEU A 269 -1.71 -7.82 19.99
CA LEU A 269 -3.06 -8.39 20.03
C LEU A 269 -3.74 -8.29 21.41
N PRO A 270 -3.08 -8.62 22.55
CA PRO A 270 -3.69 -8.48 23.86
C PRO A 270 -4.08 -7.02 24.18
N ARG A 271 -3.23 -6.06 23.79
CA ARG A 271 -3.48 -4.63 24.01
C ARG A 271 -4.64 -4.12 23.16
N LEU A 272 -4.69 -4.51 21.90
CA LEU A 272 -5.77 -4.14 20.98
C LEU A 272 -7.12 -4.69 21.46
N ARG A 273 -7.18 -5.94 21.94
CA ARG A 273 -8.40 -6.52 22.53
C ARG A 273 -8.87 -5.73 23.74
N ALA A 274 -7.99 -5.49 24.71
CA ALA A 274 -8.32 -4.74 25.92
C ALA A 274 -8.81 -3.30 25.59
N LEU A 275 -8.17 -2.63 24.64
CA LEU A 275 -8.56 -1.28 24.22
C LEU A 275 -9.94 -1.29 23.53
N VAL A 276 -10.23 -2.25 22.65
CA VAL A 276 -11.53 -2.33 21.96
C VAL A 276 -12.66 -2.72 22.91
N GLU A 277 -12.39 -3.51 23.94
CA GLU A 277 -13.36 -3.81 25.01
C GLU A 277 -13.67 -2.56 25.85
N ARG A 278 -12.63 -1.80 26.21
CA ARG A 278 -12.76 -0.60 27.06
C ARG A 278 -13.31 0.60 26.31
N ALA A 279 -12.97 0.74 25.04
CA ALA A 279 -13.42 1.81 24.14
C ALA A 279 -13.97 1.22 22.82
N PRO A 280 -15.22 0.70 22.83
CA PRO A 280 -15.82 0.05 21.66
C PRO A 280 -15.91 0.93 20.42
N ASP A 281 -16.01 2.25 20.61
CA ASP A 281 -16.09 3.26 19.54
C ASP A 281 -14.71 3.76 19.07
N HIS A 282 -13.60 3.17 19.53
CA HIS A 282 -12.27 3.53 19.05
C HIS A 282 -12.00 2.90 17.67
N HIS A 283 -12.41 3.58 16.61
CA HIS A 283 -12.39 3.08 15.23
C HIS A 283 -11.02 2.54 14.78
N GLN A 284 -9.94 3.27 15.07
CA GLN A 284 -8.57 2.88 14.66
C GLN A 284 -8.11 1.58 15.34
N ALA A 285 -8.26 1.46 16.67
CA ALA A 285 -7.96 0.26 17.42
C ALA A 285 -8.77 -0.95 16.94
N ARG A 286 -10.06 -0.77 16.65
CA ARG A 286 -10.91 -1.85 16.13
C ARG A 286 -10.51 -2.27 14.72
N TYR A 287 -10.12 -1.33 13.86
CA TYR A 287 -9.61 -1.66 12.52
C TYR A 287 -8.29 -2.43 12.61
N ALA A 288 -7.36 -1.99 13.48
CA ALA A 288 -6.09 -2.68 13.70
C ALA A 288 -6.30 -4.09 14.25
N LEU A 289 -7.18 -4.26 15.26
CA LEU A 289 -7.55 -5.57 15.79
C LEU A 289 -8.10 -6.48 14.68
N GLY A 290 -9.07 -6.00 13.90
CA GLY A 290 -9.63 -6.75 12.79
C GLY A 290 -8.57 -7.16 11.77
N SER A 291 -7.63 -6.26 11.47
CA SER A 291 -6.56 -6.53 10.50
C SER A 291 -5.62 -7.62 10.99
N VAL A 292 -5.15 -7.52 12.23
CA VAL A 292 -4.26 -8.50 12.85
C VAL A 292 -4.91 -9.88 12.94
N LEU A 293 -6.20 -9.94 13.28
CA LEU A 293 -6.95 -11.21 13.33
C LEU A 293 -7.03 -11.86 11.93
N LEU A 294 -7.36 -11.09 10.89
CA LEU A 294 -7.42 -11.62 9.52
C LEU A 294 -6.06 -12.05 8.97
N GLU A 295 -4.98 -11.37 9.36
CA GLU A 295 -3.61 -11.78 9.02
C GLU A 295 -3.20 -13.07 9.74
N GLY A 296 -3.70 -13.27 10.97
CA GLY A 296 -3.55 -14.51 11.74
C GLY A 296 -4.55 -15.62 11.36
N ASP A 297 -5.22 -15.50 10.21
CA ASP A 297 -6.25 -16.42 9.71
C ASP A 297 -7.45 -16.64 10.67
N ASP A 298 -7.75 -15.67 11.55
CA ASP A 298 -8.93 -15.67 12.43
C ASP A 298 -10.12 -14.93 11.75
N PRO A 299 -11.22 -15.63 11.40
CA PRO A 299 -12.36 -15.04 10.71
C PRO A 299 -13.12 -14.01 11.55
N SER A 300 -12.94 -13.97 12.88
CA SER A 300 -13.57 -12.96 13.73
C SER A 300 -13.12 -11.54 13.35
N GLY A 301 -11.96 -11.38 12.70
CA GLY A 301 -11.50 -10.09 12.20
C GLY A 301 -12.46 -9.42 11.21
N VAL A 302 -13.26 -10.18 10.46
CA VAL A 302 -14.22 -9.65 9.47
C VAL A 302 -15.24 -8.74 10.13
N GLN A 303 -15.75 -9.11 11.32
CA GLN A 303 -16.77 -8.33 12.02
C GLN A 303 -16.22 -6.96 12.46
N HIS A 304 -14.95 -6.91 12.85
CA HIS A 304 -14.28 -5.70 13.30
C HIS A 304 -14.06 -4.74 12.12
N ILE A 305 -13.57 -5.26 10.99
CA ILE A 305 -13.37 -4.46 9.77
C ILE A 305 -14.69 -3.95 9.22
N ALA A 306 -15.72 -4.81 9.13
CA ALA A 306 -17.03 -4.42 8.63
C ALA A 306 -17.65 -3.30 9.47
N TRP A 307 -17.58 -3.43 10.81
CA TRP A 307 -18.10 -2.42 11.73
C TRP A 307 -17.45 -1.05 11.52
N VAL A 308 -16.14 -1.00 11.28
CA VAL A 308 -15.42 0.26 11.01
C VAL A 308 -15.81 0.82 9.65
N CYS A 309 -15.89 -0.01 8.61
CA CYS A 309 -16.24 0.44 7.25
C CYS A 309 -17.64 1.06 7.14
N GLU A 310 -18.58 0.62 7.98
CA GLU A 310 -19.92 1.21 8.08
C GLU A 310 -19.88 2.66 8.58
N ARG A 311 -18.94 2.98 9.48
CA ARG A 311 -18.84 4.27 10.18
C ARG A 311 -17.81 5.21 9.57
N GLU A 312 -16.75 4.65 9.00
CA GLU A 312 -15.61 5.38 8.46
C GLU A 312 -15.47 5.12 6.96
N PRO A 313 -15.94 6.05 6.10
CA PRO A 313 -15.81 5.95 4.65
C PRO A 313 -14.37 5.73 4.18
N ALA A 314 -13.41 6.36 4.88
CA ALA A 314 -11.98 6.25 4.58
C ALA A 314 -11.43 4.83 4.78
N ALA A 315 -12.08 4.00 5.60
CA ALA A 315 -11.66 2.62 5.85
C ALA A 315 -12.24 1.62 4.85
N ARG A 316 -13.26 2.00 4.05
CA ARG A 316 -14.02 1.08 3.20
C ARG A 316 -13.15 0.37 2.17
N VAL A 317 -12.32 1.10 1.43
CA VAL A 317 -11.49 0.51 0.36
C VAL A 317 -10.52 -0.53 0.94
N SER A 318 -9.64 -0.09 1.84
CA SER A 318 -8.62 -0.95 2.43
C SER A 318 -9.22 -2.09 3.27
N GLY A 319 -10.32 -1.82 3.99
CA GLY A 319 -11.00 -2.81 4.81
C GLY A 319 -11.65 -3.91 3.97
N TYR A 320 -12.37 -3.54 2.90
CA TYR A 320 -12.99 -4.54 2.03
C TYR A 320 -11.96 -5.35 1.24
N GLU A 321 -10.88 -4.74 0.76
CA GLU A 321 -9.77 -5.49 0.14
C GLU A 321 -9.15 -6.50 1.10
N LEU A 322 -8.95 -6.12 2.36
CA LEU A 322 -8.38 -7.01 3.38
C LEU A 322 -9.26 -8.24 3.62
N VAL A 323 -10.57 -8.04 3.72
CA VAL A 323 -11.54 -9.13 3.87
C VAL A 323 -11.62 -10.00 2.60
N SER A 324 -11.58 -9.40 1.41
CA SER A 324 -11.53 -10.15 0.14
C SER A 324 -10.32 -11.09 0.11
N ARG A 325 -9.12 -10.56 0.37
CA ARG A 325 -7.88 -11.35 0.42
C ARG A 325 -7.95 -12.47 1.45
N PHE A 326 -8.56 -12.22 2.61
CA PHE A 326 -8.77 -13.27 3.61
C PHE A 326 -9.62 -14.42 3.04
N TYR A 327 -10.77 -14.13 2.42
CA TYR A 327 -11.62 -15.16 1.84
C TYR A 327 -10.98 -15.89 0.64
N GLU A 328 -10.24 -15.17 -0.21
CA GLU A 328 -9.48 -15.75 -1.33
C GLU A 328 -8.48 -16.81 -0.84
N ARG A 329 -7.69 -16.49 0.20
CA ARG A 329 -6.72 -17.43 0.80
C ARG A 329 -7.38 -18.69 1.35
N HIS A 330 -8.64 -18.59 1.77
CA HIS A 330 -9.43 -19.70 2.32
C HIS A 330 -10.32 -20.39 1.29
N GLY A 331 -10.25 -20.01 0.00
CA GLY A 331 -11.05 -20.61 -1.07
C GLY A 331 -12.55 -20.28 -1.02
N ARG A 332 -12.94 -19.21 -0.33
CA ARG A 332 -14.32 -18.73 -0.22
C ARG A 332 -14.61 -17.69 -1.32
N GLU A 333 -14.73 -18.19 -2.55
CA GLU A 333 -14.79 -17.35 -3.77
C GLU A 333 -15.97 -16.37 -3.78
N ARG A 334 -17.16 -16.82 -3.38
CA ARG A 334 -18.37 -15.97 -3.43
C ARG A 334 -18.25 -14.77 -2.51
N GLU A 335 -17.75 -14.98 -1.31
CA GLU A 335 -17.56 -13.96 -0.29
C GLU A 335 -16.41 -13.02 -0.65
N ALA A 336 -15.32 -13.56 -1.21
CA ALA A 336 -14.23 -12.75 -1.74
C ALA A 336 -14.73 -11.78 -2.83
N GLU A 337 -15.41 -12.29 -3.85
CA GLU A 337 -15.94 -11.46 -4.93
C GLU A 337 -16.94 -10.40 -4.45
N GLU A 338 -17.76 -10.72 -3.45
CA GLU A 338 -18.66 -9.75 -2.83
C GLU A 338 -17.89 -8.58 -2.20
N TYR A 339 -16.90 -8.88 -1.37
CA TYR A 339 -16.08 -7.85 -0.74
C TYR A 339 -15.23 -7.08 -1.75
N GLN A 340 -14.74 -7.73 -2.80
CA GLN A 340 -14.02 -7.07 -3.88
C GLN A 340 -14.91 -6.08 -4.64
N ARG A 341 -16.16 -6.45 -4.96
CA ARG A 341 -17.13 -5.51 -5.56
C ARG A 341 -17.41 -4.31 -4.65
N ARG A 342 -17.51 -4.54 -3.33
CA ARG A 342 -17.66 -3.45 -2.35
C ARG A 342 -16.44 -2.54 -2.31
N ALA A 343 -15.23 -3.10 -2.39
CA ALA A 343 -13.98 -2.33 -2.45
C ALA A 343 -13.94 -1.43 -3.70
N TRP A 344 -14.28 -1.96 -4.87
CA TRP A 344 -14.35 -1.17 -6.12
C TRP A 344 -15.40 -0.07 -6.05
N ALA A 345 -16.62 -0.38 -5.61
CA ALA A 345 -17.67 0.62 -5.45
C ALA A 345 -17.26 1.73 -4.46
N ALA A 346 -16.56 1.37 -3.37
CA ALA A 346 -16.02 2.34 -2.42
C ALA A 346 -14.90 3.20 -3.05
N ALA A 347 -14.02 2.61 -3.86
CA ALA A 347 -12.96 3.32 -4.57
C ALA A 347 -13.53 4.31 -5.60
N ASP A 348 -14.49 3.89 -6.41
CA ASP A 348 -15.19 4.76 -7.37
C ASP A 348 -15.86 5.95 -6.66
N LEU A 349 -16.57 5.67 -5.55
CA LEU A 349 -17.19 6.72 -4.74
C LEU A 349 -16.14 7.67 -4.13
N TRP A 350 -15.00 7.14 -3.69
CA TRP A 350 -13.90 7.93 -3.15
C TRP A 350 -13.27 8.83 -4.22
N GLU A 351 -13.08 8.34 -5.44
CA GLU A 351 -12.58 9.13 -6.57
C GLU A 351 -13.55 10.26 -6.93
N LEU A 352 -14.85 9.99 -6.98
CA LEU A 352 -15.88 11.02 -7.19
C LEU A 352 -15.86 12.07 -6.08
N ALA A 353 -15.74 11.63 -4.82
CA ALA A 353 -15.64 12.50 -3.66
C ALA A 353 -14.38 13.39 -3.68
N LEU A 354 -13.23 12.82 -4.09
CA LEU A 354 -11.99 13.58 -4.28
C LEU A 354 -12.12 14.56 -5.44
N ALA A 355 -12.72 14.16 -6.56
CA ALA A 355 -12.96 15.01 -7.72
C ALA A 355 -13.79 16.24 -7.38
N GLU A 356 -14.89 16.05 -6.65
CA GLU A 356 -15.75 17.12 -6.14
C GLU A 356 -15.00 18.07 -5.19
N ARG A 357 -14.01 17.55 -4.44
CA ARG A 357 -13.22 18.28 -3.43
C ARG A 357 -11.86 18.79 -3.92
N ARG A 358 -11.53 18.70 -5.22
CA ARG A 358 -10.25 19.23 -5.74
C ARG A 358 -10.14 20.76 -5.64
N GLY A 359 -11.28 21.44 -5.52
CA GLY A 359 -11.33 22.89 -5.34
C GLY A 359 -12.74 23.42 -5.21
N VAL A 360 -12.83 24.75 -5.12
CA VAL A 360 -14.08 25.49 -5.02
C VAL A 360 -14.12 26.58 -6.08
N ASP A 361 -15.20 26.63 -6.85
CA ASP A 361 -15.40 27.66 -7.87
C ASP A 361 -16.74 28.41 -7.71
N ALA A 362 -17.00 29.33 -8.63
CA ALA A 362 -18.18 30.20 -8.58
C ALA A 362 -19.52 29.46 -8.76
N ARG A 363 -19.54 28.21 -9.21
CA ARG A 363 -20.74 27.38 -9.38
C ARG A 363 -21.09 26.61 -8.11
N ASP A 364 -20.11 26.38 -7.24
CA ASP A 364 -20.32 25.64 -6.00
C ASP A 364 -21.23 26.38 -5.02
N ARG A 365 -22.08 25.62 -4.35
CA ARG A 365 -22.93 26.11 -3.26
C ARG A 365 -22.18 25.99 -1.94
N LEU A 366 -22.22 27.05 -1.15
CA LEU A 366 -21.65 27.09 0.19
C LEU A 366 -22.76 27.09 1.23
N LEU A 367 -22.59 26.27 2.26
CA LEU A 367 -23.51 26.09 3.38
C LEU A 367 -22.82 26.56 4.68
N PRO A 368 -23.60 26.87 5.74
CA PRO A 368 -23.05 27.13 7.07
C PRO A 368 -22.15 25.98 7.53
N HIS A 369 -21.07 26.32 8.23
CA HIS A 369 -20.00 25.38 8.60
C HIS A 369 -20.45 24.23 9.53
N ALA A 370 -21.55 24.39 10.27
CA ALA A 370 -22.10 23.36 11.17
C ALA A 370 -21.11 22.83 12.23
N LEU A 371 -20.14 23.66 12.63
CA LEU A 371 -19.22 23.38 13.72
C LEU A 371 -19.91 23.69 15.05
N THR A 372 -19.54 22.95 16.09
CA THR A 372 -19.99 23.19 17.46
C THR A 372 -19.44 24.52 17.99
N PRO A 373 -20.09 25.15 18.98
CA PRO A 373 -19.59 26.37 19.60
C PRO A 373 -18.17 26.24 20.18
N GLU A 374 -17.79 25.04 20.63
CA GLU A 374 -16.46 24.75 21.15
C GLU A 374 -15.39 24.73 20.05
N GLU A 375 -15.65 24.04 18.94
CA GLU A 375 -14.76 24.04 17.78
C GLU A 375 -14.57 25.45 17.22
N VAL A 376 -15.64 26.25 17.16
CA VAL A 376 -15.58 27.66 16.73
C VAL A 376 -14.67 28.48 17.66
N ARG A 377 -14.77 28.30 18.97
CA ARG A 377 -13.89 28.99 19.94
C ARG A 377 -12.42 28.58 19.75
N GLY A 378 -12.14 27.29 19.60
CA GLY A 378 -10.78 26.79 19.36
C GLY A 378 -10.17 27.35 18.08
N LEU A 379 -10.94 27.37 16.99
CA LEU A 379 -10.50 27.98 15.72
C LEU A 379 -10.24 29.48 15.88
N ARG A 380 -11.15 30.22 16.54
CA ARG A 380 -10.97 31.66 16.77
C ARG A 380 -9.69 31.95 17.55
N GLN A 381 -9.43 31.20 18.62
CA GLN A 381 -8.23 31.37 19.45
C GLN A 381 -6.94 31.19 18.64
N GLN A 382 -6.88 30.19 17.76
CA GLN A 382 -5.72 30.00 16.88
C GLN A 382 -5.59 31.08 15.81
N LEU A 383 -6.71 31.47 15.18
CA LEU A 383 -6.73 32.53 14.18
C LEU A 383 -6.29 33.88 14.77
N GLU A 384 -6.63 34.15 16.03
CA GLU A 384 -6.18 35.35 16.73
C GLU A 384 -4.66 35.40 16.94
N GLN A 385 -3.98 34.27 17.03
CA GLN A 385 -2.52 34.24 17.15
C GLN A 385 -1.80 34.68 15.86
N ILE A 386 -2.52 34.83 14.74
CA ILE A 386 -1.96 35.26 13.44
C ILE A 386 -2.01 36.79 13.35
N PRO A 387 -0.87 37.52 13.46
CA PRO A 387 -0.88 38.99 13.55
C PRO A 387 -1.32 39.68 12.26
N LEU A 388 -1.06 39.05 11.12
CA LEU A 388 -1.39 39.58 9.79
C LEU A 388 -2.87 39.40 9.43
N LEU A 389 -3.66 38.67 10.22
CA LEU A 389 -5.05 38.36 9.90
C LEU A 389 -5.96 39.55 10.23
N LYS A 390 -6.69 40.03 9.21
CA LYS A 390 -7.73 41.06 9.33
C LYS A 390 -9.11 40.44 9.57
N ALA A 391 -9.46 39.40 8.82
CA ALA A 391 -10.72 38.70 8.97
C ALA A 391 -10.58 37.24 8.53
N ALA A 392 -11.39 36.36 9.11
CA ALA A 392 -11.48 34.96 8.72
C ALA A 392 -12.93 34.50 8.66
N TYR A 393 -13.23 33.73 7.62
CA TYR A 393 -14.53 33.15 7.36
C TYR A 393 -14.40 31.65 7.12
N ILE A 394 -15.42 30.89 7.51
CA ILE A 394 -15.52 29.47 7.23
C ILE A 394 -16.92 29.11 6.75
N ALA A 395 -16.98 28.28 5.71
CA ALA A 395 -18.20 27.63 5.24
C ALA A 395 -17.87 26.19 4.86
N ARG A 396 -18.89 25.39 4.56
CA ARG A 396 -18.70 24.06 3.94
C ARG A 396 -19.26 24.05 2.54
N LYS A 397 -18.58 23.37 1.61
CA LYS A 397 -19.11 23.10 0.28
C LYS A 397 -20.26 22.10 0.37
N ASP A 398 -21.32 22.33 -0.39
CA ASP A 398 -22.40 21.36 -0.58
C ASP A 398 -21.86 20.21 -1.45
N VAL A 399 -21.63 19.06 -0.83
CA VAL A 399 -20.99 17.88 -1.44
C VAL A 399 -21.99 16.74 -1.55
N ARG A 400 -21.95 15.99 -2.65
CA ARG A 400 -22.87 14.87 -2.92
C ARG A 400 -22.29 13.53 -2.51
N HIS A 401 -20.98 13.35 -2.71
CA HIS A 401 -20.32 12.07 -2.49
C HIS A 401 -19.63 12.08 -1.12
N ILE A 402 -19.94 11.09 -0.28
CA ILE A 402 -19.46 10.99 1.11
C ILE A 402 -19.83 12.27 1.88
N ALA A 403 -21.12 12.60 1.91
CA ALA A 403 -21.62 13.83 2.52
C ALA A 403 -21.37 13.88 4.04
N GLU A 404 -21.18 12.71 4.67
CA GLU A 404 -20.74 12.57 6.04
C GLU A 404 -19.35 13.18 6.31
N GLN A 405 -18.51 13.36 5.28
CA GLN A 405 -17.22 14.03 5.39
C GLN A 405 -17.29 15.45 4.79
N PRO A 406 -17.36 16.50 5.65
CA PRO A 406 -17.48 17.87 5.17
C PRO A 406 -16.20 18.32 4.43
N TYR A 407 -16.37 19.23 3.48
CA TYR A 407 -15.26 19.94 2.84
C TYR A 407 -15.32 21.42 3.20
N TYR A 408 -14.40 21.87 4.06
CA TYR A 408 -14.42 23.24 4.55
C TYR A 408 -13.71 24.21 3.59
N VAL A 409 -14.29 25.40 3.47
CA VAL A 409 -13.73 26.53 2.74
C VAL A 409 -13.37 27.59 3.77
N VAL A 410 -12.07 27.78 3.97
CA VAL A 410 -11.55 28.80 4.88
C VAL A 410 -11.10 29.98 4.03
N ALA A 411 -11.65 31.16 4.28
CA ALA A 411 -11.27 32.37 3.58
C ALA A 411 -10.73 33.41 4.55
N VAL A 412 -9.54 33.95 4.25
CA VAL A 412 -8.86 34.91 5.11
C VAL A 412 -8.59 36.23 4.38
N GLU A 413 -8.72 37.34 5.09
CA GLU A 413 -8.27 38.66 4.66
C GLU A 413 -7.05 39.05 5.49
N LEU A 414 -5.98 39.50 4.82
CA LEU A 414 -4.72 39.86 5.48
C LEU A 414 -4.47 41.38 5.45
N ARG A 415 -3.85 41.89 6.51
CA ARG A 415 -3.31 43.26 6.60
C ARG A 415 -1.92 43.28 5.97
N LEU A 416 -1.84 43.51 4.66
CA LEU A 416 -0.56 43.57 3.93
C LEU A 416 -0.22 45.02 3.56
N ARG A 417 1.06 45.38 3.70
CA ARG A 417 1.62 46.62 3.13
C ARG A 417 1.64 46.50 1.60
N SER A 418 1.36 47.59 0.88
CA SER A 418 1.10 47.68 -0.57
C SER A 418 2.11 46.95 -1.45
N TYR A 419 3.39 46.89 -1.05
CA TYR A 419 4.45 46.17 -1.76
C TYR A 419 4.21 44.65 -1.89
N TRP A 420 3.59 44.01 -0.90
CA TRP A 420 3.36 42.55 -0.88
C TRP A 420 1.97 42.14 -1.43
N ALA A 421 1.18 43.12 -1.90
CA ALA A 421 -0.16 42.90 -2.42
C ALA A 421 -0.17 42.10 -3.75
N HIS A 422 0.95 42.02 -4.45
CA HIS A 422 1.02 41.43 -5.80
C HIS A 422 1.72 40.05 -5.90
N ALA A 423 2.17 39.44 -4.79
CA ALA A 423 2.84 38.14 -4.79
C ALA A 423 2.02 37.02 -4.08
N PRO A 424 1.22 36.21 -4.80
CA PRO A 424 0.36 35.17 -4.19
C PRO A 424 1.12 34.06 -3.46
N ALA A 425 2.25 33.61 -4.01
CA ALA A 425 3.02 32.50 -3.45
C ALA A 425 3.64 32.83 -2.08
N GLN A 426 4.23 34.02 -1.95
CA GLN A 426 4.86 34.48 -0.71
C GLN A 426 3.83 34.68 0.42
N ARG A 427 2.59 35.10 0.11
CA ARG A 427 1.51 35.20 1.10
C ARG A 427 1.14 33.85 1.69
N ARG A 428 0.93 32.83 0.84
CA ARG A 428 0.61 31.47 1.31
C ARG A 428 1.75 30.89 2.13
N GLN A 429 3.00 31.23 1.82
CA GLN A 429 4.15 30.77 2.60
C GLN A 429 4.22 31.40 4.00
N LEU A 430 3.76 32.66 4.16
CA LEU A 430 3.78 33.37 5.45
C LEU A 430 2.73 32.88 6.46
N ILE A 431 1.54 32.51 6.00
CA ILE A 431 0.42 32.06 6.87
C ILE A 431 0.12 30.57 6.75
N GLY A 432 0.68 29.88 5.75
CA GLY A 432 0.44 28.47 5.45
C GLY A 432 0.67 27.56 6.65
N PRO A 433 1.82 27.63 7.35
CA PRO A 433 2.08 26.76 8.51
C PRO A 433 1.07 26.97 9.65
N ALA A 434 0.70 28.22 9.96
CA ALA A 434 -0.25 28.54 11.02
C ALA A 434 -1.69 28.10 10.66
N LEU A 435 -2.07 28.17 9.39
CA LEU A 435 -3.40 27.75 8.94
C LEU A 435 -3.48 26.23 8.70
N GLN A 436 -2.39 25.57 8.34
CA GLN A 436 -2.32 24.10 8.27
C GLN A 436 -2.52 23.44 9.63
N ALA A 437 -2.25 24.15 10.73
CA ALA A 437 -2.43 23.68 12.10
C ALA A 437 -3.87 23.87 12.64
N LEU A 438 -4.83 24.31 11.81
CA LEU A 438 -6.23 24.46 12.24
C LEU A 438 -6.84 23.10 12.58
N PRO A 439 -7.52 22.94 13.75
CA PRO A 439 -8.11 21.68 14.21
C PRO A 439 -9.43 21.38 13.48
N LEU A 440 -9.44 21.45 12.16
CA LEU A 440 -10.60 21.08 11.34
C LEU A 440 -10.61 19.58 11.11
N ARG A 441 -11.73 18.94 11.45
CA ARG A 441 -11.97 17.52 11.14
C ARG A 441 -12.41 17.37 9.69
N GLY A 442 -11.47 17.02 8.82
CA GLY A 442 -11.72 16.72 7.40
C GLY A 442 -10.95 17.60 6.41
N PRO A 443 -11.06 17.31 5.11
CA PRO A 443 -10.37 18.05 4.07
C PRO A 443 -10.90 19.49 3.96
N TRP A 444 -10.00 20.43 3.69
CA TRP A 444 -10.36 21.84 3.54
C TRP A 444 -9.42 22.57 2.58
N CYS A 445 -9.84 23.74 2.11
CA CYS A 445 -9.02 24.60 1.25
C CYS A 445 -8.99 26.05 1.77
N LEU A 446 -7.87 26.72 1.50
CA LEU A 446 -7.63 28.11 1.87
C LEU A 446 -7.83 29.06 0.68
N PHE A 447 -8.58 30.14 0.89
CA PHE A 447 -8.68 31.29 -0.01
C PHE A 447 -8.15 32.57 0.66
N CYS A 448 -7.18 33.22 0.01
CA CYS A 448 -6.64 34.49 0.49
C CYS A 448 -7.35 35.69 -0.18
N GLY A 449 -8.48 36.09 0.40
CA GLY A 449 -9.23 37.30 0.05
C GLY A 449 -9.81 37.32 -1.38
N ARG A 450 -10.03 38.52 -1.91
CA ARG A 450 -10.60 38.76 -3.26
C ARG A 450 -9.68 38.34 -4.42
N LEU A 451 -8.41 38.05 -4.16
CA LEU A 451 -7.40 37.83 -5.20
C LEU A 451 -7.37 36.38 -5.69
N ASP A 452 -7.67 35.41 -4.83
CA ASP A 452 -7.73 34.00 -5.21
C ASP A 452 -9.03 33.66 -5.96
N SER A 453 -10.16 34.21 -5.51
CA SER A 453 -11.42 34.18 -6.26
C SER A 453 -12.40 35.21 -5.70
N ARG A 454 -12.67 36.28 -6.48
CA ARG A 454 -13.65 37.32 -6.08
C ARG A 454 -15.03 36.74 -5.80
N HIS A 455 -15.44 35.74 -6.57
CA HIS A 455 -16.76 35.11 -6.47
C HIS A 455 -16.89 34.27 -5.20
N VAL A 456 -15.91 33.41 -4.90
CA VAL A 456 -15.92 32.59 -3.68
C VAL A 456 -15.84 33.48 -2.44
N TRP A 457 -15.01 34.54 -2.47
CA TRP A 457 -14.95 35.54 -1.40
C TRP A 457 -16.28 36.28 -1.17
N ALA A 458 -17.00 36.62 -2.24
CA ALA A 458 -18.32 37.26 -2.09
C ALA A 458 -19.34 36.28 -1.49
N LYS A 459 -19.37 35.05 -1.98
CA LYS A 459 -20.28 33.99 -1.53
C LYS A 459 -20.09 33.65 -0.05
N ILE A 460 -18.85 33.40 0.39
CA ILE A 460 -18.61 32.95 1.78
C ILE A 460 -19.08 33.97 2.82
N LYS A 461 -18.97 35.27 2.51
CA LYS A 461 -19.45 36.34 3.40
C LYS A 461 -20.98 36.45 3.49
N GLN A 462 -21.69 35.88 2.52
CA GLN A 462 -23.15 35.81 2.52
C GLN A 462 -23.66 34.58 3.27
N VAL A 463 -22.79 33.61 3.61
CA VAL A 463 -23.18 32.42 4.37
C VAL A 463 -23.43 32.83 5.84
N PRO A 464 -24.61 32.52 6.40
CA PRO A 464 -24.91 32.81 7.81
C PRO A 464 -23.91 32.13 8.75
N GLY A 465 -23.41 32.89 9.74
CA GLY A 465 -22.47 32.40 10.74
C GLY A 465 -21.05 32.13 10.22
N ALA A 466 -20.73 32.48 8.97
CA ALA A 466 -19.42 32.18 8.41
C ALA A 466 -18.28 33.01 9.01
N GLU A 467 -18.55 34.21 9.55
CA GLU A 467 -17.52 35.08 10.12
C GLU A 467 -17.00 34.55 11.46
N LEU A 468 -15.76 34.08 11.49
CA LEU A 468 -15.10 33.59 12.70
C LEU A 468 -14.42 34.72 13.47
N LEU A 469 -13.77 35.64 12.75
CA LEU A 469 -12.96 36.71 13.31
C LEU A 469 -12.94 37.92 12.38
N ARG A 470 -12.97 39.12 12.95
CA ARG A 470 -12.69 40.39 12.26
C ARG A 470 -11.99 41.36 13.23
N ARG A 471 -10.95 42.03 12.73
CA ARG A 471 -10.09 42.94 13.48
C ARG A 471 -10.00 44.31 12.86
#